data_AF-A0A835LQI8-F1
#
_entry.id   AF-A0A835LQI8-F1
#
_cell.length_a   1.000
_cell.length_b   1.000
_cell.length_c   1.000
_cell.angle_alpha   90.00
_cell.angle_beta   90.00
_cell.angle_gamma   90.00
#
_symmetry.space_group_name_H-M   'P 1'
#
loop_
_entity.id
_entity.type
_entity.pdbx_description
1 polymer ?
#
loop_
_entity_poly.entity_id
_entity_poly.type
_entity_poly.pdbx_seq_one_letter_code
_entity_poly.pdbx_strand_id
1 'polypeptide(L)'
;MIILLPQECMQGFCFCGYSIMMVVPIIGVQGFRWAINNDKWHARVDSIKPVFTEAAVEIGKNNLDKEVVEKDRIAPGLASKFDSPDTILAIAPRPLLILNGAEDPRCPLEGLNTPISKAQEAYKAANCSENFEVCLVL
;
A
#
# COMPACT_ATOMS: atom_id res chain seq x y z
N MET A 1 12.79 11.97 -10.34
CA MET A 1 11.58 11.99 -11.18
C MET A 1 10.40 11.82 -10.24
N ILE A 2 9.68 12.93 -9.99
CA ILE A 2 8.52 13.01 -9.12
C ILE A 2 7.32 12.66 -9.99
N ILE A 3 6.58 11.60 -9.64
CA ILE A 3 5.26 11.34 -10.24
C ILE A 3 4.27 11.53 -9.11
N LEU A 4 3.59 12.68 -9.11
CA LEU A 4 2.45 12.97 -8.25
C LEU A 4 1.28 12.12 -8.75
N LEU A 5 0.78 11.21 -7.92
CA LEU A 5 -0.58 10.68 -8.09
C LEU A 5 -1.46 11.28 -6.99
N PRO A 6 -2.74 11.57 -7.31
CA PRO A 6 -3.64 12.36 -6.47
C PRO A 6 -3.83 11.79 -5.06
N GLN A 7 -4.00 12.70 -4.11
CA GLN A 7 -3.95 12.55 -2.64
C GLN A 7 -4.94 11.55 -2.00
N GLU A 8 -5.71 10.80 -2.78
CA GLU A 8 -6.75 9.90 -2.26
C GLU A 8 -6.35 8.41 -2.29
N CYS A 9 -5.18 8.10 -2.86
CA CYS A 9 -4.61 6.75 -2.92
C CYS A 9 -3.28 6.64 -2.17
N MET A 10 -3.13 7.35 -1.04
CA MET A 10 -1.86 7.51 -0.33
C MET A 10 -1.35 6.21 0.31
N GLN A 11 -0.88 5.28 -0.53
CA GLN A 11 0.24 4.40 -0.25
C GLN A 11 1.48 5.30 -0.23
N GLY A 12 1.97 5.60 0.97
CA GLY A 12 2.96 6.64 1.20
C GLY A 12 4.18 6.56 0.27
N PHE A 13 4.53 7.70 -0.34
CA PHE A 13 5.80 7.89 -1.04
C PHE A 13 6.95 7.87 -0.03
N CYS A 14 7.87 6.90 -0.14
CA CYS A 14 9.15 6.94 0.59
C CYS A 14 10.25 7.49 -0.33
N PHE A 15 10.55 8.79 -0.22
CA PHE A 15 11.72 9.41 -0.86
C PHE A 15 12.93 9.27 0.07
N CYS A 16 13.81 8.28 -0.13
CA CYS A 16 14.98 8.11 0.73
C CYS A 16 16.11 9.08 0.35
N GLY A 17 16.00 10.35 0.79
CA GLY A 17 17.13 11.28 0.87
C GLY A 17 17.77 11.27 2.27
N TYR A 18 18.99 11.80 2.42
CA TYR A 18 19.75 11.83 3.68
C TYR A 18 19.08 12.55 4.87
N SER A 19 17.93 13.21 4.68
CA SER A 19 17.21 13.96 5.73
C SER A 19 16.01 13.24 6.35
N ILE A 20 15.66 12.01 5.95
CA ILE A 20 14.54 11.27 6.58
C ILE A 20 15.06 10.40 7.72
N MET A 21 14.76 10.82 8.95
CA MET A 21 15.18 10.11 10.17
C MET A 21 14.24 8.96 10.56
N MET A 22 12.95 9.03 10.20
CA MET A 22 11.94 8.00 10.49
C MET A 22 10.83 8.05 9.43
N VAL A 23 10.20 6.91 9.15
CA VAL A 23 9.02 6.80 8.29
C VAL A 23 7.82 6.37 9.13
N VAL A 24 6.74 7.13 9.08
CA VAL A 24 5.50 6.84 9.83
C VAL A 24 4.31 6.92 8.87
N PRO A 25 3.96 5.85 8.14
CA PRO A 25 2.71 5.83 7.39
C PRO A 25 1.55 5.88 8.39
N ILE A 26 0.77 6.95 8.30
CA ILE A 26 -0.44 7.16 9.09
C ILE A 26 -1.61 6.76 8.20
N ILE A 27 -2.29 5.67 8.58
CA ILE A 27 -3.41 4.99 7.90
C ILE A 27 -3.08 4.49 6.48
N GLY A 28 -3.43 3.23 6.15
CA GLY A 28 -3.47 2.77 4.76
C GLY A 28 -2.33 1.88 4.26
N VAL A 29 -1.47 1.36 5.13
CA VAL A 29 -0.56 0.27 4.72
C VAL A 29 -1.37 -1.01 4.55
N GLN A 30 -1.43 -1.52 3.32
CA GLN A 30 -2.13 -2.74 2.99
C GLN A 30 -1.55 -3.34 1.72
N GLY A 31 -1.49 -4.67 1.64
CA GLY A 31 -1.21 -5.39 0.40
C GLY A 31 -2.31 -5.12 -0.63
N PHE A 32 -2.01 -4.44 -1.73
CA PHE A 32 -2.94 -4.19 -2.81
C PHE A 32 -3.31 -5.49 -3.53
N ARG A 33 -2.34 -6.39 -3.77
CA ARG A 33 -2.63 -7.74 -4.28
C ARG A 33 -3.53 -8.51 -3.34
N TRP A 34 -3.31 -8.38 -2.02
CA TRP A 34 -4.19 -8.99 -1.03
C TRP A 34 -5.61 -8.44 -1.13
N ALA A 35 -5.77 -7.11 -1.28
CA ALA A 35 -7.08 -6.48 -1.39
C ALA A 35 -7.86 -6.99 -2.62
N ILE A 36 -7.19 -7.16 -3.77
CA ILE A 36 -7.81 -7.72 -4.98
C ILE A 36 -8.25 -9.17 -4.77
N ASN A 37 -7.35 -10.01 -4.23
CA ASN A 37 -7.62 -11.43 -4.01
C ASN A 37 -8.82 -11.64 -3.07
N ASN A 38 -8.95 -10.79 -2.05
CA ASN A 38 -9.98 -10.90 -1.00
C ASN A 38 -11.22 -10.02 -1.25
N ASP A 39 -11.33 -9.40 -2.42
CA ASP A 39 -12.46 -8.53 -2.77
C ASP A 39 -12.64 -7.32 -1.83
N LYS A 40 -11.52 -6.79 -1.32
CA LYS A 40 -11.44 -5.63 -0.41
C LYS A 40 -10.95 -4.35 -1.10
N TRP A 41 -11.14 -4.24 -2.42
CA TRP A 41 -10.66 -3.13 -3.24
C TRP A 41 -11.74 -2.07 -3.52
N HIS A 42 -13.02 -2.38 -3.29
CA HIS A 42 -14.18 -1.53 -3.63
C HIS A 42 -14.06 -0.10 -3.11
N ALA A 43 -13.70 0.07 -1.83
CA ALA A 43 -13.57 1.41 -1.24
C ALA A 43 -12.52 2.28 -1.95
N ARG A 44 -11.42 1.68 -2.45
CA ARG A 44 -10.38 2.41 -3.20
C ARG A 44 -10.89 2.82 -4.58
N VAL A 45 -11.64 1.94 -5.23
CA VAL A 45 -12.27 2.23 -6.52
C VAL A 45 -13.30 3.34 -6.37
N ASP A 46 -14.11 3.31 -5.32
CA ASP A 46 -15.14 4.32 -5.09
C ASP A 46 -14.57 5.72 -4.81
N SER A 47 -13.39 5.81 -4.18
CA SER A 47 -12.72 7.10 -3.92
C SER A 47 -12.29 7.81 -5.20
N ILE A 48 -11.78 7.09 -6.20
CA ILE A 48 -11.30 7.66 -7.48
C ILE A 48 -11.98 7.01 -8.68
N LYS A 49 -13.29 6.81 -8.56
CA LYS A 49 -14.11 6.06 -9.53
C LYS A 49 -13.97 6.50 -10.99
N PRO A 50 -13.82 7.80 -11.32
CA PRO A 50 -13.58 8.21 -12.71
C PRO A 50 -12.41 7.45 -13.32
N VAL A 51 -11.24 7.43 -12.66
CA VAL A 51 -10.00 6.79 -13.16
C VAL A 51 -10.22 5.32 -13.54
N PHE A 52 -10.97 4.58 -12.71
CA PHE A 52 -11.31 3.19 -12.98
C PHE A 52 -12.34 3.04 -14.11
N THR A 53 -13.26 4.00 -14.24
CA THR A 53 -14.25 4.04 -15.32
C THR A 53 -13.58 4.30 -16.67
N GLU A 54 -12.65 5.25 -16.77
CA GLU A 54 -11.90 5.46 -18.02
C GLU A 54 -11.04 4.24 -18.37
N ALA A 55 -10.40 3.61 -17.37
CA ALA A 55 -9.64 2.38 -17.58
C ALA A 55 -10.52 1.22 -18.08
N ALA A 56 -11.76 1.11 -17.60
CA ALA A 56 -12.72 0.11 -18.07
C ALA A 56 -13.10 0.35 -19.54
N VAL A 57 -13.36 1.60 -19.92
CA VAL A 57 -13.68 1.98 -21.31
C VAL A 57 -12.53 1.63 -22.26
N GLU A 58 -11.28 1.90 -21.87
CA GLU A 58 -10.10 1.56 -22.69
C GLU A 58 -9.98 0.05 -22.97
N ILE A 59 -10.42 -0.81 -22.04
CA ILE A 59 -10.42 -2.28 -22.22
C ILE A 59 -11.74 -2.83 -22.75
N GLY A 60 -12.68 -1.96 -23.16
CA GLY A 60 -13.97 -2.36 -23.73
C GLY A 60 -14.97 -2.94 -22.72
N LYS A 61 -14.81 -2.62 -21.43
CA LYS A 61 -15.73 -3.03 -20.37
C LYS A 61 -16.59 -1.87 -19.88
N ASN A 62 -17.84 -2.20 -19.53
CA ASN A 62 -18.80 -1.27 -18.94
C ASN A 62 -18.93 -1.42 -17.42
N ASN A 63 -18.38 -2.50 -16.85
CA ASN A 63 -18.44 -2.80 -15.42
C ASN A 63 -17.04 -2.75 -14.80
N LEU A 64 -16.97 -2.25 -13.56
CA LEU A 64 -15.74 -2.25 -12.76
C LEU A 64 -15.60 -3.61 -12.09
N ASP A 65 -14.71 -4.45 -12.61
CA ASP A 65 -14.40 -5.76 -12.05
C ASP A 65 -12.91 -5.86 -11.66
N LYS A 66 -12.53 -7.01 -11.09
CA LYS A 66 -11.15 -7.25 -10.65
C LYS A 66 -10.11 -7.06 -11.76
N GLU A 67 -10.45 -7.36 -13.01
CA GLU A 67 -9.53 -7.20 -14.14
C GLU A 67 -9.24 -5.72 -14.43
N VAL A 68 -10.26 -4.85 -14.32
CA VAL A 68 -10.08 -3.40 -14.40
C VAL A 68 -9.14 -2.90 -13.30
N VAL A 69 -9.33 -3.40 -12.08
CA VAL A 69 -8.55 -2.98 -10.90
C VAL A 69 -7.11 -3.49 -10.93
N GLU A 70 -6.89 -4.71 -11.44
CA GLU A 70 -5.55 -5.27 -11.62
C GLU A 70 -4.77 -4.62 -12.76
N LYS A 71 -5.42 -3.82 -13.60
CA LYS A 71 -4.77 -3.28 -14.78
C LYS A 71 -3.69 -2.28 -14.38
N ASP A 72 -2.46 -2.58 -14.82
CA ASP A 72 -1.29 -1.71 -14.68
C ASP A 72 -1.44 -0.32 -15.34
N ARG A 73 -2.55 -0.04 -16.03
CA ARG A 73 -2.83 1.28 -16.60
C ARG A 73 -2.98 2.36 -15.54
N ILE A 74 -3.60 2.03 -14.41
CA ILE A 74 -3.92 2.99 -13.35
C ILE A 74 -2.67 3.25 -12.49
N ALA A 75 -2.05 2.17 -12.02
CA ALA A 75 -0.86 2.22 -11.19
C ALA A 75 0.07 1.03 -11.54
N PRO A 76 0.95 1.20 -12.55
CA PRO A 76 1.77 0.10 -13.04
C PRO A 76 2.65 -0.50 -11.93
N GLY A 77 2.52 -1.80 -11.70
CA GLY A 77 3.30 -2.54 -10.70
C GLY A 77 2.75 -2.47 -9.28
N LEU A 78 1.60 -1.82 -9.05
CA LEU A 78 1.02 -1.67 -7.72
C LEU A 78 0.59 -3.01 -7.10
N ALA A 79 0.07 -3.93 -7.91
CA ALA A 79 -0.29 -5.29 -7.49
C ALA A 79 0.88 -6.28 -7.60
N SER A 80 2.13 -5.79 -7.72
CA SER A 80 3.34 -6.58 -7.82
C SER A 80 4.52 -5.91 -7.10
N LYS A 81 5.56 -5.47 -7.80
CA LYS A 81 6.82 -4.95 -7.24
C LYS A 81 6.69 -3.69 -6.38
N PHE A 82 5.61 -2.94 -6.55
CA PHE A 82 5.34 -1.72 -5.78
C PHE A 82 4.26 -1.93 -4.71
N ASP A 83 3.89 -3.18 -4.45
CA ASP A 83 2.99 -3.49 -3.35
C ASP A 83 3.69 -3.29 -1.99
N SER A 84 2.92 -3.08 -0.93
CA SER A 84 3.42 -2.85 0.41
C SER A 84 4.35 -3.95 0.94
N PRO A 85 4.15 -5.26 0.69
CA PRO A 85 5.07 -6.28 1.19
C PRO A 85 6.50 -6.15 0.66
N ASP A 86 6.69 -5.54 -0.51
CA ASP A 86 7.99 -5.44 -1.17
C ASP A 86 8.61 -4.04 -1.02
N THR A 87 7.78 -3.00 -0.92
CA THR A 87 8.25 -1.61 -0.87
C THR A 87 8.67 -1.16 0.53
N ILE A 88 7.98 -1.60 1.59
CA ILE A 88 8.33 -1.17 2.96
C ILE A 88 9.69 -1.71 3.42
N LEU A 89 10.19 -2.76 2.77
CA LEU A 89 11.50 -3.35 3.05
C LEU A 89 12.65 -2.38 2.75
N ALA A 90 12.45 -1.47 1.79
CA ALA A 90 13.43 -0.43 1.46
C ALA A 90 13.60 0.63 2.58
N ILE A 91 12.80 0.55 3.63
CA ILE A 91 12.91 1.43 4.79
C ILE A 91 13.99 0.94 5.76
N ALA A 92 14.16 -0.38 5.90
CA ALA A 92 15.20 -0.96 6.74
C ALA A 92 16.60 -0.45 6.30
N PRO A 93 17.49 -0.12 7.26
CA PRO A 93 17.35 -0.24 8.71
C PRO A 93 16.74 0.99 9.41
N ARG A 94 16.26 2.00 8.68
CA ARG A 94 15.75 3.25 9.25
C ARG A 94 14.49 2.99 10.09
N PRO A 95 14.22 3.75 11.15
CA PRO A 95 12.99 3.63 11.94
C PRO A 95 11.70 3.69 11.10
N LEU A 96 10.82 2.70 11.31
CA LEU A 96 9.50 2.56 10.69
C LEU A 96 8.44 2.28 11.76
N LEU A 97 7.47 3.19 11.87
CA LEU A 97 6.28 3.02 12.70
C LEU A 97 5.03 2.97 11.83
N ILE A 98 4.37 1.83 11.72
CA ILE A 98 3.10 1.73 10.98
C ILE A 98 1.96 2.07 11.93
N LEU A 99 1.23 3.15 11.65
CA LEU A 99 -0.01 3.49 12.36
C LEU A 99 -1.20 3.07 11.49
N ASN A 100 -2.00 2.10 11.95
CA ASN A 100 -3.17 1.63 11.20
C ASN A 100 -4.44 1.60 12.06
N GLY A 101 -5.61 1.80 11.44
CA GLY A 101 -6.89 1.72 12.15
C GLY A 101 -7.22 0.27 12.51
N ALA A 102 -7.57 0.01 13.77
CA ALA A 102 -7.96 -1.33 14.21
C ALA A 102 -9.28 -1.79 13.56
N GLU A 103 -10.19 -0.84 13.33
CA GLU A 103 -11.54 -1.08 12.82
C GLU A 103 -11.78 -0.44 11.44
N ASP A 104 -10.75 0.03 10.73
CA ASP A 104 -10.91 0.67 9.42
C ASP A 104 -11.36 -0.37 8.36
N PRO A 105 -12.61 -0.30 7.86
CA PRO A 105 -13.09 -1.25 6.86
C PRO A 105 -12.40 -1.09 5.50
N ARG A 106 -11.74 0.05 5.24
CA ARG A 106 -11.01 0.34 4.00
C ARG A 106 -9.63 -0.31 3.99
N CYS A 107 -9.03 -0.50 5.17
CA CYS A 107 -7.70 -1.08 5.34
C CYS A 107 -7.70 -2.22 6.37
N PRO A 108 -8.36 -3.36 6.07
CA PRO A 108 -8.44 -4.49 6.99
C PRO A 108 -7.05 -4.97 7.45
N LEU A 109 -6.94 -5.31 8.75
CA LEU A 109 -5.69 -5.74 9.37
C LEU A 109 -5.09 -6.99 8.70
N GLU A 110 -5.93 -7.87 8.14
CA GLU A 110 -5.47 -9.07 7.47
C GLU A 110 -4.61 -8.75 6.24
N GLY A 111 -4.87 -7.61 5.58
CA GLY A 111 -4.06 -7.12 4.47
C GLY A 111 -2.71 -6.54 4.89
N LEU A 112 -2.47 -6.39 6.20
CA LEU A 112 -1.24 -5.88 6.78
C LEU A 112 -0.32 -7.00 7.30
N ASN A 113 -0.84 -8.21 7.51
CA ASN A 113 -0.09 -9.36 8.04
C ASN A 113 1.18 -9.69 7.22
N THR A 114 1.04 -9.80 5.89
CA THR A 114 2.18 -10.13 5.02
C THR A 114 3.24 -9.01 5.01
N PRO A 115 2.87 -7.72 4.84
CA PRO A 115 3.80 -6.62 5.03
C PRO A 115 4.54 -6.66 6.38
N ILE A 116 3.83 -6.83 7.50
CA ILE A 116 4.44 -6.87 8.84
C ILE A 116 5.48 -8.00 8.92
N SER A 117 5.11 -9.21 8.51
CA SER A 117 6.02 -10.37 8.59
C SER A 117 7.31 -10.12 7.82
N LYS A 118 7.21 -9.63 6.58
CA LYS A 118 8.40 -9.34 5.75
C LYS A 118 9.24 -8.20 6.33
N ALA A 119 8.60 -7.15 6.86
CA ALA A 119 9.31 -6.07 7.53
C ALA A 119 10.08 -6.59 8.76
N GLN A 120 9.45 -7.39 9.63
CA GLN A 120 10.11 -8.00 10.79
C GLN A 120 11.35 -8.82 10.37
N GLU A 121 11.24 -9.61 9.31
CA GLU A 121 12.38 -10.37 8.77
C GLU A 121 13.51 -9.45 8.27
N ALA A 122 13.18 -8.38 7.53
CA ALA A 122 14.15 -7.42 7.02
C ALA A 122 14.89 -6.66 8.14
N TYR A 123 14.18 -6.20 9.17
CA TYR A 123 14.78 -5.50 10.30
C TYR A 123 15.61 -6.45 11.19
N LYS A 124 15.17 -7.70 11.35
CA LYS A 124 15.97 -8.74 12.01
C LYS A 124 17.26 -9.03 11.26
N ALA A 125 17.19 -9.16 9.93
CA ALA A 125 18.37 -9.40 9.10
C ALA A 125 19.38 -8.22 9.14
N ALA A 126 18.89 -7.00 9.36
CA ALA A 126 19.70 -5.80 9.52
C ALA A 126 20.17 -5.55 10.97
N ASN A 127 19.86 -6.45 11.92
CA ASN A 127 20.15 -6.31 13.36
C ASN A 127 19.60 -5.01 13.98
N CYS A 128 18.39 -4.60 13.58
CA CYS A 128 17.74 -3.38 14.06
C CYS A 128 16.25 -3.60 14.35
N SER A 129 15.89 -4.75 14.94
CA SER A 129 14.49 -5.11 15.22
C SER A 129 13.71 -4.05 16.01
N GLU A 130 14.41 -3.28 16.85
CA GLU A 130 13.88 -2.17 17.65
C GLU A 130 13.42 -0.96 16.80
N ASN A 131 13.84 -0.88 15.54
CA ASN A 131 13.48 0.19 14.62
C ASN A 131 12.16 -0.08 13.88
N PHE A 132 11.46 -1.19 14.14
CA PHE A 132 10.19 -1.50 13.52
C PHE A 132 9.07 -1.70 14.55
N GLU A 133 8.00 -0.93 14.43
CA GLU A 133 6.83 -1.03 15.29
C GLU A 133 5.53 -0.86 14.50
N VAL A 134 4.46 -1.49 14.98
CA VAL A 134 3.10 -1.34 14.47
C VAL A 134 2.20 -0.94 15.63
N CYS A 135 1.49 0.17 15.49
CA CYS A 135 0.51 0.63 16.47
C CYS A 135 -0.86 0.67 15.80
N LEU A 136 -1.84 0.06 16.47
CA LEU A 136 -3.23 0.10 16.06
C LEU A 136 -3.94 1.25 16.76
N VAL A 137 -4.55 2.13 15.98
CA VAL A 137 -5.31 3.27 16.47
C VAL A 137 -6.79 2.88 16.47
N LEU A 138 -7.47 3.14 17.60
CA LEU A 138 -8.90 2.91 17.80
C LEU A 138 -9.73 4.08 17.27
#